data_AF-A0A538Q4I8-F1
#
_entry.id   AF-A0A538Q4I8-F1
#
_cell.length_a   1.000
_cell.length_b   1.000
_cell.length_c   1.000
_cell.angle_alpha   90.00
_cell.angle_beta   90.00
_cell.angle_gamma   90.00
#
_symmetry.space_group_name_H-M   'P 1'
#
loop_
_entity.id
_entity.type
_entity.pdbx_description
1 polymer ?
#
loop_
_entity_poly.entity_id
_entity_poly.type
_entity_poly.pdbx_seq_one_letter_code
_entity_poly.pdbx_strand_id
1 'polypeptide(L)'
;MCGTVDAFWSLARTAKPHLIEVLDCLVPVIDTPDESDAIDYIYRAQPPINFSTDVLEREQHRVVAIEVDGIEWSDCGHPERIETVLALRRSRASMPASITDPPS
;
A
#
# COMPACT_ATOMS: atom_id res chain seq x y z
N MET A 1 -0.17 0.23 -4.84
CA MET A 1 1.08 0.99 -5.04
C MET A 1 2.10 0.07 -5.67
N CYS A 2 2.84 0.53 -6.67
CA CYS A 2 3.84 -0.26 -7.37
C CYS A 2 5.17 0.51 -7.42
N GLY A 3 6.27 -0.24 -7.42
CA GLY A 3 7.63 0.30 -7.37
C GLY A 3 8.63 -0.82 -7.07
N THR A 4 9.90 -0.58 -7.36
CA THR A 4 10.97 -1.49 -6.96
C THR A 4 11.32 -1.28 -5.49
N VAL A 5 11.90 -2.31 -4.86
CA VAL A 5 12.43 -2.21 -3.50
C VAL A 5 13.45 -1.07 -3.42
N ASP A 6 14.37 -0.98 -4.39
CA ASP A 6 15.37 0.09 -4.46
C ASP A 6 14.75 1.49 -4.54
N ALA A 7 13.66 1.64 -5.30
CA ALA A 7 12.97 2.91 -5.41
C ALA A 7 12.36 3.31 -4.06
N PHE A 8 11.64 2.41 -3.39
CA PHE A 8 11.07 2.69 -2.07
C PHE A 8 12.14 2.94 -1.01
N TRP A 9 13.22 2.16 -1.02
CA TRP A 9 14.34 2.34 -0.11
C TRP A 9 15.02 3.70 -0.30
N SER A 10 15.21 4.11 -1.56
CA SER A 10 15.75 5.43 -1.91
C SER A 10 14.84 6.57 -1.44
N LEU A 11 13.52 6.45 -1.62
CA LEU A 11 12.56 7.45 -1.17
C LEU A 11 12.56 7.57 0.37
N ALA A 12 12.52 6.42 1.06
CA ALA A 12 12.55 6.37 2.52
C ALA A 12 13.89 6.89 3.09
N ARG A 13 15.02 6.66 2.41
CA ARG A 13 16.32 7.20 2.84
C ARG A 13 16.37 8.72 2.80
N THR A 14 15.72 9.34 1.82
CA THR A 14 15.61 10.81 1.77
C THR A 14 14.63 11.33 2.81
N ALA A 15 13.44 10.73 2.91
CA ALA A 15 12.36 11.26 3.75
C ALA A 15 12.51 10.92 5.24
N LYS A 16 13.08 9.76 5.57
CA LYS A 16 13.22 9.19 6.92
C LYS A 16 14.58 8.48 7.07
N PRO A 17 15.71 9.21 6.98
CA PRO A 17 17.05 8.61 7.02
C PRO A 17 17.28 7.75 8.26
N HIS A 18 16.83 8.20 9.43
CA HIS A 18 16.98 7.45 10.68
C HIS A 18 16.25 6.09 10.67
N LEU A 19 15.08 6.00 10.04
CA LEU A 19 14.38 4.72 9.90
C LEU A 19 15.22 3.75 9.07
N ILE A 20 15.80 4.24 7.97
CA ILE A 20 16.65 3.42 7.10
C ILE A 20 17.92 2.99 7.81
N GLU A 21 18.57 3.87 8.58
CA GLU A 21 19.73 3.49 9.39
C GLU A 21 19.42 2.36 10.38
N VAL A 22 18.26 2.42 11.04
CA VAL A 22 17.81 1.38 11.97
C VAL A 22 17.53 0.07 11.23
N LEU A 23 16.91 0.12 10.05
CA LEU A 23 16.67 -1.08 9.25
C LEU A 23 17.95 -1.63 8.61
N ASP A 24 18.92 -0.78 8.25
CA ASP A 24 20.24 -1.20 7.77
C ASP A 24 20.99 -2.01 8.84
N CYS A 25 20.74 -1.76 10.14
CA CYS A 25 21.26 -2.59 11.23
C CYS A 25 20.66 -4.01 11.29
N LEU A 26 19.53 -4.28 10.61
CA LEU A 26 18.98 -5.64 10.49
C LEU A 26 19.75 -6.49 9.48
N VAL A 27 20.32 -5.89 8.45
CA VAL A 27 21.00 -6.61 7.35
C VAL A 27 21.99 -7.67 7.84
N PRO A 28 22.90 -7.39 8.79
CA PRO A 28 23.87 -8.40 9.26
C PRO A 28 23.27 -9.52 10.12
N VAL A 29 22.03 -9.37 10.63
CA VAL A 29 21.38 -10.36 11.51
C VAL A 29 20.32 -11.20 10.80
N ILE A 30 20.06 -10.95 9.51
CA ILE A 30 19.16 -11.79 8.70
C ILE A 30 19.72 -13.22 8.63
N ASP A 31 18.83 -14.21 8.72
CA ASP A 31 19.14 -15.65 8.75
C ASP A 31 19.98 -16.08 9.97
N THR A 32 20.04 -15.25 11.01
CA THR A 32 20.67 -15.59 12.29
C THR A 32 19.61 -15.87 13.36
N PRO A 33 19.96 -16.58 14.45
CA PRO A 33 19.05 -16.78 15.58
C PRO A 33 18.53 -15.48 16.21
N ASP A 34 19.26 -14.37 16.05
CA ASP A 34 18.95 -13.07 16.65
C ASP A 34 17.97 -12.24 15.81
N GLU A 35 17.65 -12.67 14.58
CA GLU A 35 16.82 -11.90 13.64
C GLU A 35 15.46 -11.51 14.22
N SER A 36 14.77 -12.47 14.85
CA SER A 36 13.44 -12.25 15.42
C SER A 36 13.48 -11.22 16.54
N ASP A 37 14.44 -11.34 17.45
CA ASP A 37 14.59 -10.40 18.58
C ASP A 37 14.97 -9.00 18.11
N ALA A 38 15.80 -8.89 17.07
CA ALA A 38 16.19 -7.61 16.49
C ALA A 38 15.01 -6.90 15.80
N ILE A 39 14.18 -7.63 15.03
CA ILE A 39 12.96 -7.10 14.43
C ILE A 39 12.01 -6.61 15.53
N ASP A 40 11.78 -7.44 16.53
CA ASP A 40 10.92 -7.14 17.66
C ASP A 40 11.35 -5.87 18.41
N TYR A 41 12.66 -5.71 18.63
CA TYR A 41 13.22 -4.52 19.24
C TYR A 41 12.95 -3.27 18.40
N ILE A 42 13.20 -3.34 17.09
CA ILE A 42 13.02 -2.21 16.18
C ILE A 42 11.55 -1.77 16.12
N TYR A 43 10.63 -2.72 16.00
CA TYR A 43 9.19 -2.41 15.96
C TYR A 43 8.68 -1.83 17.29
N ARG A 44 9.27 -2.20 18.43
CA ARG A 44 8.94 -1.59 19.74
C ARG A 44 9.55 -0.21 19.92
N ALA A 45 10.76 0.01 19.42
CA ALA A 45 11.51 1.24 19.63
C ALA A 45 11.10 2.37 18.68
N GLN A 46 10.64 2.04 17.48
CA GLN A 46 10.35 3.03 16.45
C GLN A 46 8.90 3.54 16.55
N PRO A 47 8.66 4.87 16.49
CA PRO A 47 7.30 5.38 16.44
C PRO A 47 6.61 4.97 15.12
N PRO A 48 5.28 4.85 15.11
CA PRO A 48 4.53 4.57 13.89
C PRO A 48 4.82 5.62 12.81
N ILE A 49 5.01 5.15 11.58
CA ILE A 49 5.22 5.98 10.40
C ILE A 49 4.16 5.61 9.36
N ASN A 50 3.57 6.62 8.73
CA ASN A 50 2.63 6.42 7.63
C ASN A 50 3.36 6.58 6.30
N PHE A 51 3.61 5.48 5.59
CA PHE A 51 4.37 5.50 4.35
C PHE A 51 3.85 6.51 3.30
N SER A 52 2.53 6.75 3.22
CA SER A 52 1.96 7.73 2.29
C SER A 52 2.37 9.15 2.66
N THR A 53 2.07 9.58 3.88
CA THR A 53 2.26 10.99 4.31
C THR A 53 3.70 11.30 4.69
N ASP A 54 4.41 10.31 5.24
CA ASP A 54 5.75 10.49 5.77
C ASP A 54 6.86 10.22 4.75
N VAL A 55 6.58 9.48 3.67
CA VAL A 55 7.58 9.13 2.65
C VAL A 55 7.15 9.63 1.28
N LEU A 56 5.99 9.20 0.77
CA LEU A 56 5.60 9.49 -0.61
C LEU A 56 5.25 10.96 -0.84
N GLU A 57 4.49 11.57 0.06
CA GLU A 57 4.16 12.99 -0.02
C GLU A 57 5.41 13.88 0.06
N ARG A 58 6.45 13.46 0.79
CA ARG A 58 7.72 14.18 0.89
C ARG A 58 8.51 14.17 -0.41
N GLU A 59 8.35 13.12 -1.19
CA GLU A 59 9.07 12.88 -2.45
C GLU A 59 8.12 12.90 -3.67
N GLN A 60 7.06 13.72 -3.62
CA GLN A 60 5.98 13.74 -4.64
C GLN A 60 6.47 13.87 -6.09
N HIS A 61 7.63 14.50 -6.31
CA HIS A 61 8.24 14.65 -7.64
C HIS A 61 8.77 13.34 -8.24
N ARG A 62 8.85 12.27 -7.44
CA ARG A 62 9.26 10.91 -7.84
C ARG A 62 8.10 9.92 -7.84
N VAL A 63 6.87 10.40 -7.62
CA VAL A 63 5.66 9.58 -7.52
C VAL A 63 4.73 9.93 -8.68
N VAL A 64 4.14 8.90 -9.29
CA VAL A 64 3.14 9.05 -10.35
C VAL A 64 1.87 8.33 -9.92
N ALA A 65 0.74 9.02 -10.04
CA ALA A 65 -0.58 8.41 -9.89
C ALA A 65 -1.10 7.99 -11.28
N ILE A 66 -1.60 6.77 -11.38
CA ILE A 66 -2.20 6.23 -12.60
C ILE A 66 -3.67 5.97 -12.30
N GLU A 67 -4.54 6.52 -13.15
CA GLU A 67 -5.97 6.21 -13.13
C GLU A 67 -6.15 4.76 -13.59
N VAL A 68 -6.93 4.00 -12.83
CA VAL A 68 -7.20 2.59 -13.11
C VAL A 68 -8.68 2.43 -13.37
N ASP A 69 -9.03 2.29 -14.65
CA ASP A 69 -10.39 2.13 -15.11
C ASP A 69 -10.88 0.68 -15.02
N GLY A 70 -12.21 0.52 -15.00
CA GLY A 70 -12.87 -0.78 -15.04
C GLY A 70 -12.80 -1.58 -13.74
N ILE A 71 -12.24 -1.00 -12.67
CA ILE A 71 -12.15 -1.63 -11.34
C ILE A 71 -12.98 -0.83 -10.33
N GLU A 72 -13.87 -1.53 -9.63
CA GLU A 72 -14.49 -1.00 -8.41
C GLU A 72 -13.59 -1.29 -7.22
N TRP A 73 -12.98 -0.26 -6.65
CA TRP A 73 -12.13 -0.37 -5.47
C TRP A 73 -12.74 0.36 -4.28
N SER A 74 -12.64 -0.26 -3.10
CA SER A 74 -12.99 0.32 -1.80
C SER A 74 -12.00 -0.18 -0.77
N ASP A 75 -11.61 0.70 0.15
CA ASP A 75 -10.73 0.34 1.27
C ASP A 75 -11.42 -0.50 2.34
N CYS A 76 -12.77 -0.58 2.31
CA CYS A 76 -13.60 -1.24 3.32
C CYS A 76 -13.24 -0.85 4.77
N GLY A 77 -12.69 0.34 4.98
CA GLY A 77 -12.13 0.75 6.27
C GLY A 77 -13.19 0.99 7.35
N HIS A 78 -14.47 1.06 6.97
CA HIS A 78 -15.59 1.26 7.87
C HIS A 78 -16.77 0.33 7.50
N PRO A 79 -17.54 -0.17 8.49
CA PRO A 79 -18.64 -1.11 8.25
C PRO A 79 -19.67 -0.63 7.23
N GLU A 80 -20.04 0.65 7.24
CA GLU A 80 -21.02 1.22 6.30
C GLU A 80 -20.55 1.18 4.84
N ARG A 81 -19.24 1.25 4.60
CA ARG A 81 -18.67 1.13 3.25
C ARG A 81 -18.79 -0.31 2.73
N ILE A 82 -18.73 -1.30 3.62
CA ILE A 82 -18.91 -2.71 3.26
C ILE A 82 -20.32 -2.93 2.72
N GLU A 83 -21.34 -2.46 3.44
CA GLU A 83 -22.73 -2.60 3.02
C GLU A 83 -23.00 -1.90 1.68
N THR A 84 -22.41 -0.71 1.49
CA THR A 84 -22.50 0.04 0.22
C THR A 84 -21.90 -0.76 -0.94
N VAL A 85 -20.71 -1.35 -0.77
CA VAL A 85 -20.06 -2.19 -1.78
C VAL A 85 -20.89 -3.45 -2.08
N LEU A 86 -21.41 -4.11 -1.04
CA LEU A 86 -22.24 -5.31 -1.22
C LEU A 86 -23.58 -5.01 -1.91
N ALA A 87 -24.19 -3.86 -1.63
CA ALA A 87 -25.42 -3.42 -2.30
C ALA A 87 -25.16 -3.14 -3.79
N LEU A 88 -24.07 -2.41 -4.10
CA LEU A 88 -23.70 -2.10 -5.49
C LEU A 88 -23.47 -3.38 -6.32
N ARG A 89 -22.74 -4.35 -5.76
CA ARG A 89 -22.48 -5.65 -6.40
C ARG A 89 -23.76 -6.46 -6.61
N ARG A 90 -24.67 -6.49 -5.62
CA ARG A 90 -25.98 -7.17 -5.75
C ARG A 90 -26.83 -6.56 -6.85
N SER A 91 -26.91 -5.24 -6.92
CA SER A 91 -27.67 -4.52 -7.95
C SER A 91 -27.17 -4.85 -9.36
N ARG A 92 -25.86 -5.02 -9.56
CA ARG A 92 -25.28 -5.42 -10.85
C ARG A 92 -25.54 -6.89 -11.18
N ALA A 93 -25.49 -7.79 -10.19
CA ALA A 93 -25.79 -9.21 -10.41
C ALA A 93 -27.26 -9.46 -10.81
N SER A 94 -28.16 -8.58 -10.38
CA SER A 94 -29.59 -8.62 -10.75
C SER A 94 -29.92 -7.94 -12.08
N MET A 95 -28.96 -7.31 -12.77
CA MET A 95 -29.18 -6.77 -14.12
C MET A 95 -29.15 -7.91 -15.15
N PRO A 96 -30.20 -8.10 -15.97
CA PRO A 96 -30.19 -9.13 -17.01
C PRO A 96 -29.15 -8.79 -18.09
N ALA A 97 -28.43 -9.82 -18.56
CA ALA A 97 -27.45 -9.72 -19.63
C ALA A 97 -28.15 -9.50 -20.98
N SER A 98 -28.54 -8.26 -21.28
CA SER A 98 -29.04 -7.90 -22.62
C SER A 98 -28.60 -6.50 -23.03
N ILE A 99 -28.15 -6.43 -24.29
CA ILE A 99 -27.89 -5.26 -25.14
C ILE A 99 -26.44 -4.76 -25.11
N THR A 100 -25.56 -5.50 -25.77
CA THR A 100 -24.51 -4.92 -26.63
C THR A 100 -24.30 -5.83 -27.85
N ASP A 101 -25.24 -5.77 -28.79
CA ASP A 101 -24.92 -6.01 -30.20
C ASP A 101 -25.13 -4.67 -30.94
N PRO A 102 -24.12 -4.11 -31.62
CA PRO A 102 -24.33 -2.97 -32.50
C PRO A 102 -24.99 -3.42 -33.81
N PRO A 103 -25.90 -2.62 -34.41
CA PRO A 103 -26.51 -2.96 -35.68
C PRO A 103 -25.51 -2.86 -36.84
N SER A 104 -25.68 -3.81 -37.78
CA SER A 104 -24.90 -4.08 -39.01
C SER A 104 -24.39 -2.88 -39.80
#